data_AF-A0A8H5BM13-F1
#
_entry.id   AF-A0A8H5BM13-F1
#
_cell.length_a   1.000
_cell.length_b   1.000
_cell.length_c   1.000
_cell.angle_alpha   90.00
_cell.angle_beta   90.00
_cell.angle_gamma   90.00
#
_symmetry.space_group_name_H-M   'P 1'
#
loop_
_entity.id
_entity.type
_entity.pdbx_description
1 polymer ?
#
loop_
_entity_poly.entity_id
_entity_poly.type
_entity_poly.pdbx_seq_one_letter_code
_entity_poly.pdbx_strand_id
1 'polypeptide(L)'
;MSSSSFTIIASKKATASGSGSAWRPYTDPAPTSAPLCMRLSSSSTSSLKKKASSSSSSSKSGKNAKGNKKRSGLGRRASNSALKATTTTIKITISTTTGPRRQQHQRNANAKALLYGVRAAATRAQATIPSQAAPAPAPISALKDLPRPAQREVCSAKIVQADASLAGVPPQYVRDHLEDSGPALLQGMSGIQVLRSQARLASEGTHVQVVLPQTCVEVPTHVLALCSAPSSSPASPSPCMAAIQSVIPVHALVLAAHCANMPALPPSTPSTSTQEGMTLTTLPVVPLVLPSPSTFPILAGFLYHKNTHTLISQLLAPLPVPPTLEVSQVTEIPALGRVLAAQGKEVVVRMCERVWGVWMNARAVGVVEEEVWDAVEVAWEVCGVAMGLCGVSSSS
;
A
#
# COMPACT_ATOMS: atom_id res chain seq x y z
N MET A 1 -2.43 -35.51 -3.12
CA MET A 1 -2.96 -34.16 -3.39
C MET A 1 -1.78 -33.31 -3.80
N SER A 2 -1.75 -32.86 -5.05
CA SER A 2 -0.60 -32.16 -5.64
C SER A 2 -0.54 -30.74 -5.09
N SER A 3 0.57 -30.37 -4.44
CA SER A 3 0.85 -28.97 -4.10
C SER A 3 1.12 -28.23 -5.41
N SER A 4 0.22 -27.34 -5.81
CA SER A 4 0.43 -26.48 -6.98
C SER A 4 1.45 -25.41 -6.61
N SER A 5 2.73 -25.71 -6.82
CA SER A 5 3.79 -24.70 -6.77
C SER A 5 3.60 -23.73 -7.93
N PHE A 6 3.45 -22.45 -7.62
CA PHE A 6 3.48 -21.38 -8.60
C PHE A 6 4.85 -21.42 -9.30
N THR A 7 4.87 -21.88 -10.55
CA THR A 7 6.09 -21.88 -11.36
C THR A 7 5.98 -20.73 -12.34
N ILE A 8 6.63 -19.61 -12.04
CA ILE A 8 6.84 -18.57 -13.04
C ILE A 8 7.86 -19.15 -14.04
N ILE A 9 7.36 -19.57 -15.21
CA ILE A 9 8.22 -20.04 -16.29
C ILE A 9 8.89 -18.82 -16.92
N ALA A 10 10.02 -18.40 -16.35
CA ALA A 10 10.93 -17.47 -17.00
C ALA A 10 11.51 -18.16 -18.25
N SER A 11 11.03 -17.79 -19.43
CA SER A 11 11.56 -18.30 -20.70
C SER A 11 12.98 -17.75 -20.91
N LYS A 12 13.99 -18.52 -20.51
CA LYS A 12 15.40 -18.26 -20.82
C LYS A 12 15.62 -18.48 -22.31
N LYS A 13 15.62 -17.41 -23.10
CA LYS A 13 16.14 -17.43 -24.47
C LYS A 13 17.66 -17.48 -24.39
N ALA A 14 18.22 -18.69 -24.47
CA ALA A 14 19.66 -18.91 -24.54
C ALA A 14 20.18 -18.53 -25.93
N THR A 15 20.93 -17.44 -26.02
CA THR A 15 21.85 -17.19 -27.14
C THR A 15 23.25 -17.63 -26.72
N ALA A 16 23.74 -18.69 -27.35
CA ALA A 16 25.09 -19.20 -27.20
C ALA A 16 26.02 -18.57 -28.26
N SER A 17 27.04 -17.84 -27.82
CA SER A 17 28.34 -17.57 -28.46
C SER A 17 28.99 -16.46 -27.63
N GLY A 18 30.23 -16.46 -27.16
CA GLY A 18 31.41 -17.29 -27.31
C GLY A 18 32.54 -16.57 -26.53
N SER A 19 33.69 -17.23 -26.36
CA SER A 19 34.99 -16.72 -25.87
C SER A 19 34.98 -15.90 -24.55
N GLY A 20 35.56 -16.36 -23.44
CA GLY A 20 36.94 -16.81 -23.35
C GLY A 20 37.86 -15.65 -22.95
N SER A 21 37.83 -15.26 -21.68
CA SER A 21 38.89 -14.42 -21.09
C SER A 21 38.94 -14.61 -19.57
N ALA A 22 40.07 -15.12 -19.11
CA ALA A 22 40.41 -15.42 -17.73
C ALA A 22 40.46 -14.15 -16.86
N TRP A 23 39.73 -14.16 -15.75
CA TRP A 23 39.85 -13.17 -14.70
C TRP A 23 40.80 -13.68 -13.61
N ARG A 24 41.91 -12.96 -13.40
CA ARG A 24 42.77 -13.10 -12.22
C ARG A 24 42.15 -12.35 -11.03
N PRO A 25 42.36 -12.81 -9.78
CA PRO A 25 41.87 -12.12 -8.61
C PRO A 25 42.71 -10.87 -8.31
N TYR A 26 42.04 -9.75 -8.08
CA TYR A 26 42.64 -8.51 -7.60
C TYR A 26 42.75 -8.58 -6.08
N THR A 27 43.98 -8.47 -5.57
CA THR A 27 44.31 -8.38 -4.15
C THR A 27 44.29 -6.92 -3.71
N ASP A 28 43.61 -6.64 -2.59
CA ASP A 28 43.69 -5.37 -1.86
C ASP A 28 45.13 -4.99 -1.50
N PRO A 29 45.41 -3.69 -1.39
CA PRO A 29 45.84 -3.23 -0.06
C PRO A 29 45.26 -1.86 0.35
N ALA A 30 44.81 -1.78 1.60
CA ALA A 30 44.86 -0.58 2.44
C ALA A 30 45.97 -0.78 3.50
N PRO A 31 46.37 0.21 4.34
CA PRO A 31 45.97 1.62 4.41
C PRO A 31 47.18 2.59 4.49
N THR A 32 46.99 3.90 4.37
CA THR A 32 47.95 4.89 4.91
C THR A 32 47.27 6.20 5.31
N SER A 33 47.26 6.43 6.62
CA SER A 33 47.50 7.69 7.36
C SER A 33 47.00 9.04 6.81
N ALA A 34 46.20 9.70 7.65
CA ALA A 34 45.91 11.14 7.68
C ALA A 34 47.19 12.02 7.80
N PRO A 35 47.06 13.36 7.62
CA PRO A 35 46.87 14.19 8.81
C PRO A 35 45.95 15.42 8.67
N LEU A 36 45.58 15.94 9.84
CA LEU A 36 44.93 17.22 10.14
C LEU A 36 45.54 18.44 9.41
N CYS A 37 44.69 19.40 9.02
CA CYS A 37 44.98 20.82 9.27
C CYS A 37 43.73 21.74 9.23
N MET A 38 43.58 22.47 10.33
CA MET A 38 43.15 23.86 10.54
C MET A 38 41.83 24.45 10.01
N ARG A 39 41.11 25.01 11.00
CA ARG A 39 40.11 26.08 10.96
C ARG A 39 40.69 27.40 10.42
N LEU A 40 39.80 28.28 9.92
CA LEU A 40 39.63 29.74 10.18
C LEU A 40 38.67 30.26 9.06
N SER A 41 37.39 30.54 9.32
CA SER A 41 36.76 31.78 9.84
C SER A 41 36.62 32.96 8.85
N SER A 42 35.43 33.60 8.92
CA SER A 42 35.05 34.96 8.45
C SER A 42 34.75 35.12 6.94
N SER A 43 33.83 35.96 6.45
CA SER A 43 32.72 36.79 6.95
C SER A 43 32.12 37.56 5.76
N SER A 44 30.91 38.15 5.91
CA SER A 44 30.45 39.41 5.26
C SER A 44 29.86 39.32 3.82
N THR A 45 28.52 39.41 3.64
CA THR A 45 27.63 40.60 3.47
C THR A 45 27.70 41.35 2.13
N SER A 46 26.54 41.45 1.45
CA SER A 46 25.94 42.60 0.70
C SER A 46 25.03 42.04 -0.41
N SER A 47 23.70 42.20 -0.37
CA SER A 47 22.85 43.39 -0.63
C SER A 47 23.23 44.16 -1.90
N LEU A 48 22.39 44.07 -2.94
CA LEU A 48 22.01 45.22 -3.79
C LEU A 48 20.85 44.90 -4.76
N LYS A 49 19.73 45.57 -4.49
CA LYS A 49 18.68 46.14 -5.34
C LYS A 49 18.79 46.01 -6.88
N LYS A 50 17.65 45.74 -7.51
CA LYS A 50 17.06 46.42 -8.71
C LYS A 50 15.78 45.66 -9.12
N LYS A 51 14.76 46.21 -9.77
CA LYS A 51 14.12 47.53 -9.92
C LYS A 51 12.82 47.22 -10.70
N ALA A 52 11.81 48.07 -10.52
CA ALA A 52 10.45 47.96 -11.06
C ALA A 52 10.31 48.05 -12.59
N SER A 53 9.21 47.50 -13.12
CA SER A 53 8.35 48.02 -14.22
C SER A 53 7.25 46.97 -14.52
N SER A 54 5.97 47.13 -14.19
CA SER A 54 4.91 47.98 -14.79
C SER A 54 4.40 47.53 -16.18
N SER A 55 3.06 47.57 -16.32
CA SER A 55 2.23 47.56 -17.55
C SER A 55 2.02 46.19 -18.22
N SER A 56 0.87 45.81 -18.79
CA SER A 56 -0.43 46.47 -19.04
C SER A 56 -1.42 45.44 -19.61
N SER A 57 -2.70 45.64 -19.31
CA SER A 57 -3.93 45.39 -20.10
C SER A 57 -3.91 44.46 -21.34
N SER A 58 -4.91 43.57 -21.43
CA SER A 58 -5.86 43.60 -22.56
C SER A 58 -7.08 42.70 -22.36
N SER A 59 -8.24 43.32 -22.53
CA SER A 59 -9.60 42.80 -22.68
C SER A 59 -9.85 41.97 -23.95
N LYS A 60 -10.82 41.04 -23.91
CA LYS A 60 -11.84 40.71 -24.95
C LYS A 60 -12.65 39.50 -24.45
N SER A 61 -13.94 39.60 -24.09
CA SER A 61 -15.14 39.87 -24.90
C SER A 61 -15.31 38.92 -26.10
N GLY A 62 -16.25 37.99 -25.97
CA GLY A 62 -16.68 37.07 -27.05
C GLY A 62 -17.97 36.35 -26.65
N LYS A 63 -19.11 36.88 -27.14
CA LYS A 63 -20.47 36.33 -27.03
C LYS A 63 -20.76 35.32 -28.15
N ASN A 64 -21.88 34.59 -27.98
CA ASN A 64 -22.68 33.84 -28.98
C ASN A 64 -22.22 32.39 -29.23
N ALA A 65 -23.10 31.40 -29.46
CA ALA A 65 -24.48 31.43 -29.94
C ALA A 65 -25.28 30.19 -29.48
N LYS A 66 -26.60 30.40 -29.38
CA LYS A 66 -27.65 29.38 -29.34
C LYS A 66 -27.65 28.56 -30.64
N GLY A 67 -27.88 27.25 -30.52
CA GLY A 67 -28.09 26.35 -31.66
C GLY A 67 -29.06 25.22 -31.29
N ASN A 68 -30.31 25.40 -31.68
CA ASN A 68 -31.46 24.53 -31.48
C ASN A 68 -31.54 23.52 -32.64
N LYS A 69 -31.78 22.21 -32.40
CA LYS A 69 -32.69 21.38 -33.23
C LYS A 69 -32.81 19.93 -32.77
N LYS A 70 -34.06 19.57 -32.45
CA LYS A 70 -34.63 18.22 -32.51
C LYS A 70 -34.44 17.61 -33.89
N ARG A 71 -34.19 16.29 -33.96
CA ARG A 71 -34.75 15.45 -35.01
C ARG A 71 -34.84 13.98 -34.62
N SER A 72 -36.06 13.49 -34.74
CA SER A 72 -36.54 12.11 -34.77
C SER A 72 -35.85 11.24 -35.83
N GLY A 73 -35.80 9.93 -35.61
CA GLY A 73 -35.51 8.96 -36.67
C GLY A 73 -35.52 7.52 -36.20
N LEU A 74 -36.69 6.89 -36.23
CA LEU A 74 -36.86 5.44 -36.31
C LEU A 74 -36.18 4.90 -37.58
N GLY A 75 -35.47 3.77 -37.47
CA GLY A 75 -34.87 3.11 -38.62
C GLY A 75 -34.39 1.70 -38.30
N ARG A 76 -35.23 0.72 -38.61
CA ARG A 76 -34.91 -0.71 -38.73
C ARG A 76 -33.72 -0.93 -39.67
N ARG A 77 -32.94 -2.00 -39.46
CA ARG A 77 -32.98 -3.25 -40.27
C ARG A 77 -31.62 -3.96 -40.24
N ALA A 78 -31.71 -5.27 -40.03
CA ALA A 78 -30.62 -6.24 -40.12
C ALA A 78 -29.93 -6.23 -41.49
N SER A 79 -28.63 -6.54 -41.49
CA SER A 79 -27.98 -7.20 -42.62
C SER A 79 -26.84 -8.07 -42.11
N ASN A 80 -27.01 -9.37 -42.36
CA ASN A 80 -25.97 -10.37 -42.34
C ASN A 80 -24.94 -10.03 -43.41
N SER A 81 -23.65 -10.10 -43.09
CA SER A 81 -22.63 -10.40 -44.08
C SER A 81 -21.61 -11.36 -43.49
N ALA A 82 -21.55 -12.51 -44.13
CA ALA A 82 -20.65 -13.60 -43.83
C ALA A 82 -19.27 -13.27 -44.42
N LEU A 83 -18.24 -13.33 -43.59
CA LEU A 83 -16.87 -13.47 -44.03
C LEU A 83 -16.29 -14.70 -43.31
N LYS A 84 -16.06 -15.73 -44.11
CA LYS A 84 -15.37 -16.96 -43.72
C LYS A 84 -13.89 -16.62 -43.56
N ALA A 85 -13.38 -16.72 -42.34
CA ALA A 85 -11.95 -16.79 -42.07
C ALA A 85 -11.66 -18.14 -41.41
N THR A 86 -10.82 -18.92 -42.07
CA THR A 86 -10.34 -20.23 -41.65
C THR A 86 -9.36 -20.05 -40.50
N THR A 87 -9.82 -20.27 -39.27
CA THR A 87 -8.95 -20.26 -38.08
C THR A 87 -8.89 -21.66 -37.49
N THR A 88 -7.68 -22.18 -37.40
CA THR A 88 -7.31 -23.45 -36.77
C THR A 88 -7.70 -23.45 -35.29
N THR A 89 -8.67 -24.29 -34.92
CA THR A 89 -9.20 -24.43 -33.56
C THR A 89 -8.23 -25.21 -32.67
N ILE A 90 -7.65 -24.56 -31.67
CA ILE A 90 -7.13 -25.20 -30.45
C ILE A 90 -8.31 -25.36 -29.50
N LYS A 91 -8.59 -26.61 -29.11
CA LYS A 91 -9.72 -27.00 -28.27
C LYS A 91 -9.40 -26.72 -26.80
N ILE A 92 -9.80 -25.54 -26.30
CA ILE A 92 -9.81 -25.25 -24.85
C ILE A 92 -11.24 -25.44 -24.36
N THR A 93 -11.45 -26.47 -23.54
CA THR A 93 -12.72 -26.74 -22.87
C THR A 93 -12.86 -25.79 -21.68
N ILE A 94 -13.64 -24.73 -21.83
CA ILE A 94 -14.04 -23.85 -20.72
C ILE A 94 -15.51 -24.15 -20.42
N SER A 95 -15.76 -24.73 -19.25
CA SER A 95 -17.10 -24.98 -18.73
C SER A 95 -17.72 -23.66 -18.26
N THR A 96 -18.57 -23.06 -19.09
CA THR A 96 -19.36 -21.89 -18.72
C THR A 96 -20.60 -22.32 -17.94
N THR A 97 -20.62 -22.10 -16.63
CA THR A 97 -21.84 -22.17 -15.82
C THR A 97 -22.52 -20.80 -15.83
N THR A 98 -23.64 -20.70 -16.53
CA THR A 98 -24.51 -19.53 -16.52
C THR A 98 -25.35 -19.51 -15.24
N GLY A 99 -25.05 -18.59 -14.31
CA GLY A 99 -25.82 -18.32 -13.09
C GLY A 99 -26.11 -16.82 -12.92
N PRO A 100 -27.22 -16.43 -12.27
CA PRO A 100 -27.87 -15.15 -12.52
C PRO A 100 -27.21 -13.92 -11.87
N ARG A 101 -27.23 -12.86 -12.69
CA ARG A 101 -26.76 -11.49 -12.50
C ARG A 101 -27.59 -10.74 -11.45
N ARG A 102 -27.31 -10.93 -10.15
CA ARG A 102 -27.91 -10.10 -9.08
C ARG A 102 -27.09 -10.04 -7.78
N GLN A 103 -25.82 -9.64 -7.82
CA GLN A 103 -24.99 -9.44 -6.60
C GLN A 103 -24.00 -8.26 -6.66
N GLN A 104 -24.25 -7.23 -7.47
CA GLN A 104 -23.30 -6.11 -7.58
C GLN A 104 -23.42 -5.05 -6.47
N HIS A 105 -24.50 -5.03 -5.69
CA HIS A 105 -24.70 -4.05 -4.60
C HIS A 105 -24.22 -4.49 -3.21
N GLN A 106 -23.68 -5.70 -3.04
CA GLN A 106 -23.24 -6.21 -1.73
C GLN A 106 -21.71 -6.21 -1.54
N ARG A 107 -20.94 -5.72 -2.53
CA ARG A 107 -19.47 -5.77 -2.54
C ARG A 107 -18.79 -4.80 -1.57
N ASN A 108 -19.48 -3.78 -1.04
CA ASN A 108 -18.86 -2.71 -0.24
C ASN A 108 -19.02 -2.84 1.29
N ALA A 109 -19.65 -3.89 1.81
CA ALA A 109 -19.94 -4.01 3.24
C ALA A 109 -18.92 -4.82 4.07
N ASN A 110 -18.06 -5.63 3.43
CA ASN A 110 -17.24 -6.63 4.15
C ASN A 110 -15.86 -6.14 4.64
N ALA A 111 -15.54 -4.85 4.51
CA ALA A 111 -14.26 -4.29 4.94
C ALA A 111 -14.19 -3.88 6.43
N LYS A 112 -15.24 -4.13 7.24
CA LYS A 112 -15.38 -3.54 8.60
C LYS A 112 -15.28 -4.51 9.78
N ALA A 113 -15.02 -5.81 9.58
CA ALA A 113 -15.23 -6.83 10.63
C ALA A 113 -13.99 -7.30 11.44
N LEU A 114 -12.87 -6.56 11.45
CA LEU A 114 -11.65 -6.92 12.18
C LEU A 114 -11.33 -5.84 13.21
N LEU A 115 -11.63 -6.00 14.52
CA LEU A 115 -11.04 -5.26 15.67
C LEU A 115 -11.62 -5.76 17.02
N TYR A 116 -10.90 -5.58 18.15
CA TYR A 116 -11.13 -5.93 19.59
C TYR A 116 -10.48 -7.27 20.10
N GLY A 117 -9.77 -7.41 21.24
CA GLY A 117 -9.14 -6.52 22.25
C GLY A 117 -8.54 -7.30 23.47
N VAL A 118 -7.39 -6.82 24.03
CA VAL A 118 -6.80 -6.99 25.42
C VAL A 118 -6.03 -8.32 25.76
N ARG A 119 -5.01 -8.46 26.65
CA ARG A 119 -3.72 -7.80 27.03
C ARG A 119 -2.94 -8.84 27.90
N ALA A 120 -1.68 -9.21 27.58
CA ALA A 120 -0.78 -10.03 28.44
C ALA A 120 0.70 -9.99 27.94
N ALA A 121 1.68 -10.32 28.81
CA ALA A 121 3.11 -10.07 28.61
C ALA A 121 3.96 -11.34 28.34
N ALA A 122 4.87 -11.30 27.35
CA ALA A 122 6.03 -12.20 27.23
C ALA A 122 7.05 -11.76 26.14
N THR A 123 8.32 -12.14 26.34
CA THR A 123 9.53 -11.55 25.73
C THR A 123 10.12 -12.42 24.61
N ARG A 124 10.29 -11.93 23.36
CA ARG A 124 11.20 -12.52 22.34
C ARG A 124 11.36 -11.66 21.06
N ALA A 125 12.29 -12.11 20.19
CA ALA A 125 12.84 -11.50 18.98
C ALA A 125 11.82 -10.71 18.14
N GLN A 126 12.02 -9.39 18.11
CA GLN A 126 11.18 -8.45 17.38
C GLN A 126 11.80 -8.20 16.01
N ALA A 127 10.97 -8.24 14.97
CA ALA A 127 11.32 -7.71 13.66
C ALA A 127 11.26 -6.18 13.74
N THR A 128 12.30 -5.59 14.33
CA THR A 128 12.39 -4.15 14.49
C THR A 128 12.83 -3.56 13.14
N ILE A 129 11.95 -2.79 12.50
CA ILE A 129 12.36 -1.90 11.40
C ILE A 129 13.48 -1.02 11.98
N PRO A 130 14.66 -0.92 11.32
CA PRO A 130 15.75 -0.08 11.82
C PRO A 130 15.18 1.31 12.10
N SER A 131 15.12 1.65 13.39
CA SER A 131 14.54 2.88 13.88
C SER A 131 15.48 4.01 13.52
N GLN A 132 15.33 4.54 12.31
CA GLN A 132 15.83 5.86 12.00
C GLN A 132 15.13 6.77 13.00
N ALA A 133 15.89 7.36 13.94
CA ALA A 133 15.35 8.12 15.07
C ALA A 133 14.26 9.07 14.59
N ALA A 134 13.01 8.66 14.76
CA ALA A 134 11.89 9.40 14.20
C ALA A 134 11.81 10.70 14.98
N PRO A 135 11.85 11.87 14.32
CA PRO A 135 11.58 13.13 15.02
C PRO A 135 10.23 13.00 15.72
N ALA A 136 10.11 13.59 16.91
CA ALA A 136 8.86 13.59 17.66
C ALA A 136 7.71 14.05 16.72
N PRO A 137 6.54 13.38 16.75
CA PRO A 137 5.47 13.69 15.83
C PRO A 137 5.03 15.14 16.03
N ALA A 138 5.24 15.97 15.01
CA ALA A 138 4.73 17.33 15.01
C ALA A 138 3.20 17.32 15.11
N PRO A 139 2.57 18.30 15.76
CA PRO A 139 1.12 18.40 15.77
C PRO A 139 0.61 18.49 14.32
N ILE A 140 -0.46 17.74 14.02
CA ILE A 140 -1.08 17.62 12.68
C ILE A 140 -1.32 19.02 12.07
N SER A 141 -1.72 19.99 12.89
CA SER A 141 -2.02 21.37 12.47
C SER A 141 -0.79 22.20 12.05
N ALA A 142 0.44 21.72 12.26
CA ALA A 142 1.66 22.38 11.85
C ALA A 142 2.16 21.91 10.47
N LEU A 143 1.65 20.79 9.98
CA LEU A 143 2.06 20.21 8.71
C LEU A 143 1.20 20.78 7.59
N LYS A 144 1.69 21.83 6.95
CA LYS A 144 1.06 22.32 5.72
C LYS A 144 1.17 21.28 4.61
N ASP A 145 2.34 20.65 4.52
CA ASP A 145 2.68 19.69 3.47
C ASP A 145 3.10 18.34 4.07
N LEU A 146 2.81 17.26 3.34
CA LEU A 146 3.29 15.91 3.64
C LEU A 146 4.56 15.63 2.83
N PRO A 147 5.77 15.71 3.41
CA PRO A 147 6.98 15.54 2.62
C PRO A 147 7.09 14.11 2.10
N ARG A 148 7.34 13.95 0.79
CA ARG A 148 7.66 12.65 0.20
C ARG A 148 9.03 12.17 0.68
N PRO A 149 9.16 10.96 1.22
CA PRO A 149 10.48 10.41 1.54
C PRO A 149 11.25 10.12 0.26
N ALA A 150 12.58 10.21 0.33
CA ALA A 150 13.43 9.76 -0.78
C ALA A 150 13.16 8.27 -1.05
N GLN A 151 12.81 7.96 -2.29
CA GLN A 151 12.51 6.59 -2.68
C GLN A 151 13.77 5.73 -2.68
N ARG A 152 13.61 4.51 -2.19
CA ARG A 152 14.66 3.50 -2.16
C ARG A 152 14.12 2.25 -2.83
N GLU A 153 14.84 1.74 -3.81
CA GLU A 153 14.46 0.49 -4.47
C GLU A 153 14.48 -0.68 -3.47
N VAL A 154 13.57 -1.63 -3.71
CA VAL A 154 13.46 -2.86 -2.92
C VAL A 154 14.69 -3.74 -3.08
N CYS A 155 15.14 -4.33 -1.97
CA CYS A 155 16.24 -5.29 -2.00
C CYS A 155 15.77 -6.64 -2.59
N SER A 156 16.33 -7.04 -3.73
CA SER A 156 16.02 -8.32 -4.39
C SER A 156 16.19 -9.53 -3.47
N ALA A 157 17.12 -9.49 -2.51
CA ALA A 157 17.31 -10.59 -1.56
C ALA A 157 16.05 -10.83 -0.68
N LYS A 158 15.26 -9.80 -0.36
CA LYS A 158 14.00 -9.95 0.39
C LYS A 158 12.92 -10.63 -0.45
N ILE A 159 12.89 -10.36 -1.76
CA ILE A 159 11.98 -11.03 -2.70
C ILE A 159 12.35 -12.51 -2.81
N VAL A 160 13.65 -12.83 -2.97
CA VAL A 160 14.14 -14.23 -3.03
C VAL A 160 13.89 -14.97 -1.72
N GLN A 161 13.96 -14.29 -0.57
CA GLN A 161 13.61 -14.89 0.71
C GLN A 161 12.11 -15.20 0.83
N ALA A 162 11.25 -14.34 0.28
CA ALA A 162 9.80 -14.58 0.24
C ALA A 162 9.44 -15.70 -0.74
N ASP A 163 10.14 -15.79 -1.88
CA ASP A 163 10.01 -16.85 -2.87
C ASP A 163 11.34 -17.09 -3.60
N ALA A 164 11.96 -18.24 -3.32
CA ALA A 164 13.26 -18.60 -3.88
C ALA A 164 13.25 -18.79 -5.41
N SER A 165 12.08 -19.04 -6.01
CA SER A 165 11.95 -19.20 -7.46
C SER A 165 12.19 -17.90 -8.23
N LEU A 166 12.12 -16.74 -7.54
CA LEU A 166 12.32 -15.41 -8.11
C LEU A 166 13.79 -14.97 -8.13
N ALA A 167 14.73 -15.88 -7.89
CA ALA A 167 16.15 -15.58 -7.95
C ALA A 167 16.56 -15.03 -9.33
N GLY A 168 17.12 -13.81 -9.33
CA GLY A 168 17.54 -13.11 -10.56
C GLY A 168 16.42 -12.37 -11.31
N VAL A 169 15.18 -12.39 -10.79
CA VAL A 169 14.06 -11.64 -11.36
C VAL A 169 14.13 -10.18 -10.86
N PRO A 170 14.06 -9.17 -11.75
CA PRO A 170 14.03 -7.77 -11.33
C PRO A 170 12.80 -7.45 -10.45
N PRO A 171 12.95 -6.66 -9.37
CA PRO A 171 11.82 -6.30 -8.49
C PRO A 171 10.62 -5.70 -9.23
N GLN A 172 10.85 -4.86 -10.24
CA GLN A 172 9.79 -4.26 -11.04
C GLN A 172 8.93 -5.33 -11.73
N TYR A 173 9.55 -6.35 -12.34
CA TYR A 173 8.82 -7.43 -13.01
C TYR A 173 7.91 -8.20 -12.03
N VAL A 174 8.36 -8.37 -10.78
CA VAL A 174 7.55 -9.01 -9.73
C VAL A 174 6.35 -8.12 -9.38
N ARG A 175 6.54 -6.81 -9.24
CA ARG A 175 5.44 -5.85 -8.98
C ARG A 175 4.42 -5.84 -10.11
N ASP A 176 4.88 -5.79 -11.37
CA ASP A 176 3.99 -5.81 -12.54
C ASP A 176 3.11 -7.07 -12.54
N HIS A 177 3.66 -8.22 -12.15
CA HIS A 177 2.88 -9.46 -12.05
C HIS A 177 1.94 -9.51 -10.84
N LEU A 178 2.34 -8.88 -9.73
CA LEU A 178 1.50 -8.74 -8.55
C LEU A 178 0.33 -7.78 -8.77
N GLU A 179 0.43 -6.83 -9.69
CA GLU A 179 -0.68 -5.96 -10.07
C GLU A 179 -1.85 -6.76 -10.67
N ASP A 180 -1.54 -7.75 -11.52
CA ASP A 180 -2.55 -8.63 -12.14
C ASP A 180 -3.16 -9.62 -11.13
N SER A 181 -2.33 -10.20 -10.26
CA SER A 181 -2.73 -11.28 -9.35
C SER A 181 -3.21 -10.80 -7.97
N GLY A 182 -2.78 -9.61 -7.55
CA GLY A 182 -3.01 -9.05 -6.23
C GLY A 182 -4.49 -8.91 -5.83
N PRO A 183 -5.42 -8.50 -6.71
CA PRO A 183 -6.85 -8.50 -6.40
C PRO A 183 -7.40 -9.89 -6.03
N ALA A 184 -6.91 -10.95 -6.69
CA ALA A 184 -7.31 -12.33 -6.39
C ALA A 184 -6.74 -12.80 -5.04
N LEU A 185 -5.47 -12.45 -4.75
CA LEU A 185 -4.84 -12.70 -3.44
C LEU A 185 -5.63 -12.03 -2.31
N LEU A 186 -5.99 -10.75 -2.47
CA LEU A 186 -6.76 -10.00 -1.49
C LEU A 186 -8.17 -10.56 -1.31
N GLN A 187 -8.82 -10.97 -2.40
CA GLN A 187 -10.11 -11.64 -2.33
C GLN A 187 -10.02 -12.98 -1.57
N GLY A 188 -8.96 -13.75 -1.79
CA GLY A 188 -8.69 -14.98 -1.04
C GLY A 188 -8.51 -14.76 0.46
N MET A 189 -8.03 -13.58 0.86
CA MET A 189 -7.93 -13.18 2.26
C MET A 189 -9.25 -12.71 2.87
N SER A 190 -10.25 -12.39 2.04
CA SER A 190 -11.57 -11.97 2.53
C SER A 190 -12.29 -13.15 3.19
N GLY A 191 -12.55 -13.04 4.48
CA GLY A 191 -13.19 -14.10 5.27
C GLY A 191 -12.22 -15.09 5.93
N ILE A 192 -10.90 -14.88 5.82
CA ILE A 192 -9.94 -15.61 6.66
C ILE A 192 -10.19 -15.24 8.12
N GLN A 193 -10.36 -16.26 8.96
CA GLN A 193 -10.54 -16.08 10.39
C GLN A 193 -9.29 -16.57 11.11
N VAL A 194 -8.63 -15.67 11.85
CA VAL A 194 -7.49 -16.04 12.67
C VAL A 194 -8.01 -16.64 13.98
N LEU A 195 -7.88 -17.96 14.14
CA LEU A 195 -8.34 -18.68 15.34
C LEU A 195 -7.41 -18.38 16.50
N ARG A 196 -7.76 -17.41 17.35
CA ARG A 196 -6.96 -17.07 18.53
C ARG A 196 -7.78 -16.62 19.72
N SER A 197 -7.41 -17.12 20.89
CA SER A 197 -7.46 -16.33 22.12
C SER A 197 -6.25 -15.39 22.15
N GLN A 198 -6.46 -14.07 22.11
CA GLN A 198 -5.39 -13.06 22.05
C GLN A 198 -4.36 -13.18 23.19
N ALA A 199 -4.75 -13.79 24.33
CA ALA A 199 -3.87 -14.06 25.46
C ALA A 199 -2.65 -14.96 25.12
N ARG A 200 -2.77 -15.86 24.13
CA ARG A 200 -1.70 -16.83 23.78
C ARG A 200 -0.63 -16.30 22.82
N LEU A 201 -0.91 -15.20 22.14
CA LEU A 201 0.04 -14.59 21.20
C LEU A 201 1.32 -14.12 21.85
N ALA A 202 1.18 -13.59 23.06
CA ALA A 202 2.31 -13.08 23.82
C ALA A 202 3.17 -14.22 24.35
N SER A 203 2.56 -15.34 24.77
CA SER A 203 3.21 -16.35 25.63
C SER A 203 3.66 -17.63 24.94
N GLU A 204 2.97 -18.12 23.90
CA GLU A 204 3.03 -19.56 23.58
C GLU A 204 3.31 -19.96 22.12
N GLY A 205 3.46 -19.05 21.16
CA GLY A 205 3.81 -19.52 19.82
C GLY A 205 4.06 -18.46 18.76
N THR A 206 5.08 -18.73 17.94
CA THR A 206 5.35 -18.05 16.67
C THR A 206 4.36 -18.44 15.58
N HIS A 207 3.33 -19.26 15.84
CA HIS A 207 2.42 -19.79 14.83
C HIS A 207 0.98 -19.80 15.31
N VAL A 208 0.02 -19.62 14.40
CA VAL A 208 -1.41 -19.73 14.68
C VAL A 208 -2.18 -20.42 13.59
N GLN A 209 -3.32 -20.99 13.97
CA GLN A 209 -4.26 -21.52 13.01
C GLN A 209 -5.14 -20.41 12.44
N VAL A 210 -5.38 -20.47 11.14
CA VAL A 210 -6.36 -19.64 10.45
C VAL A 210 -7.32 -20.54 9.69
N VAL A 211 -8.61 -20.18 9.71
CA VAL A 211 -9.63 -20.79 8.87
C VAL A 211 -9.59 -20.12 7.52
N LEU A 212 -9.42 -20.93 6.48
CA LEU A 212 -9.43 -20.49 5.10
C LEU A 212 -10.86 -20.62 4.54
N PRO A 213 -11.38 -19.58 3.86
CA PRO A 213 -12.62 -19.73 3.11
C PRO A 213 -12.38 -20.66 1.91
N GLN A 214 -13.43 -21.34 1.44
CA GLN A 214 -13.35 -22.22 0.26
C GLN A 214 -12.92 -21.47 -1.03
N THR A 215 -13.07 -20.15 -1.04
CA THR A 215 -12.66 -19.27 -2.14
C THR A 215 -11.18 -18.85 -2.08
N CYS A 216 -10.44 -19.29 -1.06
CA CYS A 216 -9.01 -19.00 -0.91
C CYS A 216 -8.22 -19.82 -1.94
N VAL A 217 -7.88 -19.18 -3.06
CA VAL A 217 -7.05 -19.79 -4.12
C VAL A 217 -5.59 -19.85 -3.69
N GLU A 218 -5.12 -18.80 -3.00
CA GLU A 218 -3.77 -18.70 -2.48
C GLU A 218 -3.78 -18.42 -0.98
N VAL A 219 -3.01 -19.25 -0.26
CA VAL A 219 -2.95 -19.24 1.19
C VAL A 219 -1.98 -18.15 1.64
N PRO A 220 -2.37 -17.24 2.55
CA PRO A 220 -1.44 -16.26 3.08
C PRO A 220 -0.28 -16.97 3.79
N THR A 221 0.91 -16.42 3.62
CA THR A 221 2.14 -17.01 4.18
C THR A 221 2.32 -16.68 5.66
N HIS A 222 1.79 -15.55 6.13
CA HIS A 222 2.08 -15.01 7.45
C HIS A 222 0.85 -14.36 8.06
N VAL A 223 0.90 -14.15 9.37
CA VAL A 223 -0.01 -13.28 10.11
C VAL A 223 0.80 -12.17 10.78
N LEU A 224 0.58 -10.91 10.39
CA LEU A 224 1.21 -9.78 11.05
C LEU A 224 0.45 -9.39 12.31
N ALA A 225 1.15 -9.32 13.44
CA ALA A 225 0.64 -8.73 14.67
C ALA A 225 1.07 -7.26 14.72
N LEU A 226 0.14 -6.35 14.45
CA LEU A 226 0.43 -4.93 14.31
C LEU A 226 0.48 -4.27 15.70
N CYS A 227 1.64 -3.72 16.05
CA CYS A 227 1.92 -3.14 17.35
C CYS A 227 2.18 -1.65 17.25
N SER A 228 1.74 -0.88 18.24
CA SER A 228 2.24 0.49 18.42
C SER A 228 3.62 0.47 19.05
N ALA A 229 4.43 1.51 18.77
CA ALA A 229 5.65 1.74 19.50
C ALA A 229 5.33 1.85 21.01
N PRO A 230 6.17 1.26 21.89
CA PRO A 230 5.97 1.39 23.32
C PRO A 230 6.01 2.87 23.70
N SER A 231 5.04 3.33 24.51
CA SER A 231 5.15 4.67 25.09
C SER A 231 6.40 4.68 25.97
N SER A 232 7.18 5.75 25.88
CA SER A 232 8.48 5.90 26.57
C SER A 232 8.36 6.00 28.10
N SER A 233 7.27 5.51 28.70
CA SER A 233 7.09 5.47 30.14
C SER A 233 8.07 4.45 30.72
N PRO A 234 9.08 4.89 31.50
CA PRO A 234 10.17 4.04 31.97
C PRO A 234 9.74 2.99 33.02
N ALA A 235 8.46 2.97 33.41
CA ALA A 235 7.96 2.18 34.55
C ALA A 235 7.39 0.79 34.17
N SER A 236 7.34 0.40 32.89
CA SER A 236 6.85 -0.94 32.52
C SER A 236 7.83 -1.68 31.61
N PRO A 237 8.53 -2.72 32.09
CA PRO A 237 9.41 -3.56 31.29
C PRO A 237 8.64 -4.51 30.34
N SER A 238 7.41 -4.16 29.95
CA SER A 238 6.56 -5.07 29.20
C SER A 238 6.94 -5.08 27.71
N PRO A 239 7.11 -6.27 27.12
CA PRO A 239 7.48 -6.44 25.72
C PRO A 239 6.40 -5.92 24.77
N CYS A 240 6.83 -5.45 23.58
CA CYS A 240 6.03 -4.92 22.46
C CYS A 240 4.71 -5.67 22.16
N MET A 241 4.61 -6.95 22.54
CA MET A 241 3.43 -7.79 22.38
C MET A 241 2.21 -7.33 23.21
N ALA A 242 2.40 -6.59 24.30
CA ALA A 242 1.29 -6.06 25.11
C ALA A 242 0.47 -4.97 24.39
N ALA A 243 0.93 -4.50 23.22
CA ALA A 243 0.33 -3.42 22.42
C ALA A 243 -0.11 -3.88 21.02
N ILE A 244 -0.41 -5.17 20.81
CA ILE A 244 -1.02 -5.64 19.57
C ILE A 244 -2.40 -5.00 19.43
N GLN A 245 -2.59 -4.18 18.39
CA GLN A 245 -3.88 -3.52 18.11
C GLN A 245 -4.74 -4.34 17.14
N SER A 246 -4.10 -5.02 16.19
CA SER A 246 -4.78 -5.77 15.16
C SER A 246 -3.88 -6.88 14.62
N VAL A 247 -4.51 -7.84 13.96
CA VAL A 247 -3.82 -8.97 13.35
C VAL A 247 -4.33 -9.13 11.93
N ILE A 248 -3.43 -9.25 10.95
CA ILE A 248 -3.82 -9.37 9.55
C ILE A 248 -3.04 -10.50 8.85
N PRO A 249 -3.71 -11.39 8.10
CA PRO A 249 -3.01 -12.32 7.22
C PRO A 249 -2.35 -11.57 6.05
N VAL A 250 -1.17 -12.02 5.62
CA VAL A 250 -0.43 -11.41 4.50
C VAL A 250 0.36 -12.45 3.67
N HIS A 251 0.62 -12.09 2.42
CA HIS A 251 1.60 -12.71 1.54
C HIS A 251 2.92 -11.96 1.67
N ALA A 252 3.97 -12.67 2.09
CA ALA A 252 5.31 -12.10 2.28
C ALA A 252 5.84 -11.45 1.00
N LEU A 253 5.54 -12.05 -0.15
CA LEU A 253 5.97 -11.57 -1.45
C LEU A 253 5.45 -10.16 -1.77
N VAL A 254 4.18 -9.88 -1.47
CA VAL A 254 3.58 -8.54 -1.69
C VAL A 254 4.31 -7.48 -0.87
N LEU A 255 4.53 -7.74 0.43
CA LEU A 255 5.26 -6.79 1.27
C LEU A 255 6.73 -6.67 0.85
N ALA A 256 7.38 -7.79 0.51
CA ALA A 256 8.76 -7.79 0.06
C ALA A 256 8.93 -6.99 -1.24
N ALA A 257 7.99 -7.06 -2.18
CA ALA A 257 8.08 -6.42 -3.50
C ALA A 257 7.79 -4.90 -3.48
N HIS A 258 6.99 -4.43 -2.51
CA HIS A 258 6.54 -3.03 -2.44
C HIS A 258 7.14 -2.21 -1.30
N CYS A 259 7.76 -2.83 -0.28
CA CYS A 259 8.21 -2.15 0.94
C CYS A 259 9.72 -2.31 1.17
N ALA A 260 10.50 -1.27 0.88
CA ALA A 260 11.96 -1.29 0.96
C ALA A 260 12.49 -1.46 2.40
N ASN A 261 11.79 -0.93 3.39
CA ASN A 261 12.20 -0.99 4.81
C ASN A 261 11.54 -2.15 5.57
N MET A 262 10.73 -2.97 4.91
CA MET A 262 10.09 -4.12 5.55
C MET A 262 11.14 -5.10 6.09
N PRO A 263 11.06 -5.57 7.34
CA PRO A 263 11.95 -6.61 7.83
C PRO A 263 11.75 -7.90 7.03
N ALA A 264 12.85 -8.65 6.89
CA ALA A 264 12.81 -10.00 6.36
C ALA A 264 11.86 -10.86 7.21
N LEU A 265 10.83 -11.43 6.59
CA LEU A 265 9.90 -12.34 7.26
C LEU A 265 10.54 -13.74 7.36
N PRO A 266 10.26 -14.50 8.44
CA PRO A 266 10.76 -15.86 8.56
C PRO A 266 10.25 -16.74 7.40
N PRO A 267 10.96 -17.82 7.02
CA PRO A 267 10.43 -18.78 6.06
C PRO A 267 9.07 -19.33 6.51
N SER A 268 8.13 -19.48 5.58
CA SER A 268 6.81 -20.04 5.83
C SER A 268 6.46 -21.08 4.78
N THR A 269 6.00 -22.25 5.23
CA THR A 269 5.50 -23.33 4.40
C THR A 269 4.11 -23.69 4.89
N PRO A 270 3.07 -22.92 4.52
CA PRO A 270 1.73 -23.13 5.04
C PRO A 270 1.24 -24.53 4.68
N SER A 271 0.99 -25.35 5.70
CA SER A 271 0.37 -26.66 5.55
C SER A 271 -1.13 -26.54 5.80
N THR A 272 -1.95 -26.95 4.83
CA THR A 272 -3.41 -26.98 4.98
C THR A 272 -3.86 -28.34 5.51
N SER A 273 -4.73 -28.35 6.51
CA SER A 273 -5.43 -29.55 6.99
C SER A 273 -6.95 -29.32 6.97
N THR A 274 -7.71 -30.38 6.71
CA THR A 274 -9.17 -30.32 6.78
C THR A 274 -9.62 -30.93 8.09
N GLN A 275 -10.31 -30.13 8.92
CA GLN A 275 -10.87 -30.58 10.20
C GLN A 275 -12.34 -30.16 10.27
N GLU A 276 -13.25 -31.10 10.52
CA GLU A 276 -14.69 -30.82 10.69
C GLU A 276 -15.33 -30.04 9.52
N GLY A 277 -14.84 -30.26 8.30
CA GLY A 277 -15.30 -29.53 7.11
C GLY A 277 -14.72 -28.12 6.95
N MET A 278 -13.88 -27.66 7.88
CA MET A 278 -13.12 -26.42 7.78
C MET A 278 -11.72 -26.68 7.22
N THR A 279 -11.24 -25.80 6.35
CA THR A 279 -9.85 -25.81 5.90
C THR A 279 -9.04 -24.93 6.84
N LEU A 280 -8.13 -25.53 7.59
CA LEU A 280 -7.26 -24.86 8.54
C LEU A 280 -5.83 -24.80 7.98
N THR A 281 -5.11 -23.75 8.30
CA THR A 281 -3.66 -23.70 8.06
C THR A 281 -2.94 -23.02 9.21
N THR A 282 -1.71 -23.44 9.48
CA THR A 282 -0.87 -22.90 10.55
C THR A 282 0.14 -21.92 9.96
N LEU A 283 0.08 -20.66 10.38
CA LEU A 283 0.90 -19.58 9.83
C LEU A 283 1.78 -18.93 10.90
N PRO A 284 3.03 -18.58 10.56
CA PRO A 284 3.88 -17.82 11.45
C PRO A 284 3.33 -16.42 11.74
N VAL A 285 3.51 -15.97 12.98
CA VAL A 285 3.12 -14.66 13.48
C VAL A 285 4.33 -13.75 13.54
N VAL A 286 4.24 -12.60 12.88
CA VAL A 286 5.34 -11.64 12.87
C VAL A 286 4.87 -10.33 13.51
N PRO A 287 5.47 -9.90 14.64
CA PRO A 287 5.18 -8.58 15.18
C PRO A 287 5.71 -7.51 14.24
N LEU A 288 4.89 -6.51 13.94
CA LEU A 288 5.28 -5.35 13.14
C LEU A 288 4.93 -4.08 13.91
N VAL A 289 5.96 -3.35 14.32
CA VAL A 289 5.79 -2.06 15.01
C VAL A 289 5.57 -0.97 13.98
N LEU A 290 4.45 -0.25 14.11
CA LEU A 290 4.06 0.82 13.19
C LEU A 290 3.69 2.10 13.93
N PRO A 291 3.86 3.28 13.31
CA PRO A 291 3.39 4.55 13.85
C PRO A 291 1.87 4.59 14.06
N SER A 292 1.09 3.99 13.15
CA SER A 292 -0.38 3.97 13.21
C SER A 292 -0.93 2.60 12.83
N PRO A 293 -0.85 1.57 13.70
CA PRO A 293 -1.23 0.21 13.35
C PRO A 293 -2.66 0.06 12.82
N SER A 294 -3.60 0.87 13.32
CA SER A 294 -5.00 0.89 12.92
C SER A 294 -5.24 1.29 11.45
N THR A 295 -4.33 2.05 10.84
CA THR A 295 -4.44 2.52 9.45
C THR A 295 -3.66 1.65 8.47
N PHE A 296 -2.82 0.73 8.96
CA PHE A 296 -2.05 -0.16 8.08
C PHE A 296 -2.91 -1.07 7.19
N PRO A 297 -4.07 -1.59 7.60
CA PRO A 297 -4.92 -2.39 6.71
C PRO A 297 -5.36 -1.65 5.44
N ILE A 298 -5.54 -0.32 5.51
CA ILE A 298 -5.86 0.52 4.35
C ILE A 298 -4.68 0.51 3.37
N LEU A 299 -3.47 0.76 3.88
CA LEU A 299 -2.25 0.72 3.08
C LEU A 299 -2.01 -0.67 2.49
N ALA A 300 -2.11 -1.71 3.31
CA ALA A 300 -1.95 -3.09 2.88
C ALA A 300 -2.93 -3.44 1.76
N GLY A 301 -4.21 -3.05 1.89
CA GLY A 301 -5.21 -3.22 0.83
C GLY A 301 -4.74 -2.64 -0.51
N PHE A 302 -4.23 -1.40 -0.50
CA PHE A 302 -3.68 -0.77 -1.70
C PHE A 302 -2.52 -1.57 -2.32
N LEU A 303 -1.60 -2.09 -1.50
CA LEU A 303 -0.45 -2.87 -2.01
C LEU A 303 -0.88 -4.13 -2.77
N TYR A 304 -2.09 -4.66 -2.53
CA TYR A 304 -2.63 -5.78 -3.31
C TYR A 304 -3.37 -5.32 -4.56
N HIS A 305 -4.25 -4.33 -4.45
CA HIS A 305 -5.16 -4.02 -5.55
C HIS A 305 -4.68 -2.88 -6.45
N LYS A 306 -3.61 -2.15 -6.07
CA LYS A 306 -2.99 -1.05 -6.80
C LYS A 306 -3.99 -0.02 -7.34
N ASN A 307 -5.05 0.22 -6.56
CA ASN A 307 -6.21 1.03 -6.99
C ASN A 307 -6.27 2.30 -6.14
N THR A 308 -5.78 3.38 -6.74
CA THR A 308 -5.68 4.71 -6.13
C THR A 308 -7.04 5.25 -5.70
N HIS A 309 -8.07 5.03 -6.52
CA HIS A 309 -9.45 5.46 -6.21
C HIS A 309 -9.99 4.80 -4.94
N THR A 310 -9.75 3.50 -4.77
CA THR A 310 -10.14 2.75 -3.57
C THR A 310 -9.39 3.27 -2.35
N LEU A 311 -8.09 3.57 -2.48
CA LEU A 311 -7.30 4.15 -1.40
C LEU A 311 -7.84 5.52 -0.99
N ILE A 312 -8.07 6.43 -1.94
CA ILE A 312 -8.64 7.77 -1.65
C ILE A 312 -10.03 7.63 -1.00
N SER A 313 -10.86 6.72 -1.50
CA SER A 313 -12.19 6.45 -0.93
C SER A 313 -12.12 5.96 0.52
N GLN A 314 -11.16 5.10 0.86
CA GLN A 314 -10.96 4.64 2.24
C GLN A 314 -10.37 5.73 3.13
N LEU A 315 -9.44 6.53 2.60
CA LEU A 315 -8.85 7.67 3.29
C LEU A 315 -9.90 8.72 3.62
N LEU A 316 -10.84 9.00 2.70
CA LEU A 316 -11.90 10.00 2.84
C LEU A 316 -13.24 9.44 3.36
N ALA A 317 -13.32 8.17 3.78
CA ALA A 317 -14.57 7.59 4.29
C ALA A 317 -15.05 8.30 5.59
N PRO A 318 -16.35 8.65 5.70
CA PRO A 318 -17.47 8.13 4.92
C PRO A 318 -17.89 8.98 3.70
N LEU A 319 -17.08 9.93 3.26
CA LEU A 319 -17.40 10.78 2.12
C LEU A 319 -17.57 9.92 0.84
N PRO A 320 -18.68 10.06 0.09
CA PRO A 320 -18.79 9.44 -1.22
C PRO A 320 -17.81 10.13 -2.17
N VAL A 321 -16.75 9.44 -2.54
CA VAL A 321 -15.77 9.91 -3.52
C VAL A 321 -16.30 9.61 -4.92
N PRO A 322 -16.42 10.62 -5.82
CA PRO A 322 -16.80 10.39 -7.21
C PRO A 322 -15.87 9.37 -7.87
N PRO A 323 -16.38 8.45 -8.72
CA PRO A 323 -15.53 7.52 -9.46
C PRO A 323 -14.56 8.23 -10.42
N THR A 324 -14.85 9.49 -10.74
CA THR A 324 -14.03 10.33 -11.61
C THR A 324 -12.85 10.97 -10.89
N LEU A 325 -12.80 10.97 -9.56
CA LEU A 325 -11.73 11.63 -8.81
C LEU A 325 -10.40 10.90 -9.04
N GLU A 326 -9.68 11.37 -10.04
CA GLU A 326 -8.31 10.99 -10.35
C GLU A 326 -7.34 11.96 -9.67
N VAL A 327 -6.10 11.52 -9.44
CA VAL A 327 -5.04 12.33 -8.86
C VAL A 327 -4.85 13.66 -9.62
N SER A 328 -5.04 13.66 -10.93
CA SER A 328 -4.89 14.84 -11.78
C SER A 328 -6.03 15.86 -11.66
N GLN A 329 -7.13 15.56 -10.96
CA GLN A 329 -8.34 16.39 -10.93
C GLN A 329 -8.39 17.35 -9.73
N VAL A 330 -7.40 18.24 -9.66
CA VAL A 330 -7.27 19.29 -8.62
C VAL A 330 -8.53 20.16 -8.48
N THR A 331 -9.35 20.29 -9.52
CA THR A 331 -10.57 21.13 -9.52
C THR A 331 -11.68 20.61 -8.60
N GLU A 332 -11.72 19.31 -8.29
CA GLU A 332 -12.76 18.72 -7.42
C GLU A 332 -12.44 18.87 -5.92
N ILE A 333 -11.18 19.11 -5.57
CA ILE A 333 -10.68 19.18 -4.19
C ILE A 333 -11.43 20.22 -3.35
N PRO A 334 -11.65 21.48 -3.81
CA PRO A 334 -12.40 22.46 -3.03
C PRO A 334 -13.85 22.06 -2.78
N ALA A 335 -14.48 21.34 -3.72
CA ALA A 335 -15.85 20.88 -3.56
C ALA A 335 -15.93 19.76 -2.52
N LEU A 336 -15.04 18.77 -2.59
CA LEU A 336 -14.96 17.70 -1.60
C LEU A 336 -14.63 18.23 -0.21
N GLY A 337 -13.71 19.19 -0.10
CA GLY A 337 -13.38 19.84 1.17
C GLY A 337 -14.58 20.55 1.81
N ARG A 338 -15.44 21.21 1.02
CA ARG A 338 -16.70 21.79 1.52
C ARG A 338 -17.67 20.72 2.02
N VAL A 339 -17.83 19.62 1.28
CA VAL A 339 -18.72 18.52 1.70
C VAL A 339 -18.21 17.87 2.98
N LEU A 340 -16.89 17.69 3.10
CA LEU A 340 -16.25 17.16 4.31
C LEU A 340 -16.39 18.11 5.50
N ALA A 341 -16.19 19.42 5.30
CA ALA A 341 -16.40 20.42 6.36
C ALA A 341 -17.83 20.42 6.90
N ALA A 342 -18.82 20.21 6.02
CA ALA A 342 -20.22 20.10 6.39
C ALA A 342 -20.53 18.87 7.28
N GLN A 343 -19.64 17.87 7.35
CA GLN A 343 -19.78 16.72 8.26
C GLN A 343 -19.41 17.04 9.72
N GLY A 344 -18.83 18.22 9.98
CA GLY A 344 -18.42 18.65 11.32
C GLY A 344 -16.94 18.41 11.62
N LYS A 345 -16.42 19.19 12.58
CA LYS A 345 -15.00 19.27 12.92
C LYS A 345 -14.41 17.92 13.34
N GLU A 346 -15.15 17.13 14.11
CA GLU A 346 -14.72 15.83 14.63
C GLU A 346 -14.55 14.79 13.51
N VAL A 347 -15.33 14.90 12.43
CA VAL A 347 -15.17 14.05 11.25
C VAL A 347 -13.93 14.46 10.47
N VAL A 348 -13.71 15.77 10.30
CA VAL A 348 -12.51 16.32 9.63
C VAL A 348 -11.24 15.86 10.35
N VAL A 349 -11.17 16.02 11.68
CA VAL A 349 -10.00 15.63 12.48
C VAL A 349 -9.70 14.13 12.34
N ARG A 350 -10.69 13.27 12.49
CA ARG A 350 -10.52 11.81 12.33
C ARG A 350 -10.06 11.43 10.92
N MET A 351 -10.47 12.18 9.90
CA MET A 351 -9.99 11.97 8.53
C MET A 351 -8.52 12.34 8.39
N CYS A 352 -8.12 13.51 8.94
CA CYS A 352 -6.73 13.96 8.92
C CYS A 352 -5.82 12.96 9.64
N GLU A 353 -6.24 12.46 10.81
CA GLU A 353 -5.51 11.42 11.56
C GLU A 353 -5.35 10.13 10.74
N ARG A 354 -6.36 9.75 9.96
CA ARG A 354 -6.29 8.57 9.09
C ARG A 354 -5.30 8.76 7.94
N VAL A 355 -5.39 9.89 7.23
CA VAL A 355 -4.46 10.23 6.12
C VAL A 355 -3.03 10.29 6.63
N TRP A 356 -2.82 10.99 7.76
CA TRP A 356 -1.52 11.07 8.42
C TRP A 356 -1.01 9.70 8.87
N GLY A 357 -1.87 8.85 9.44
CA GLY A 357 -1.53 7.49 9.84
C GLY A 357 -1.05 6.63 8.67
N VAL A 358 -1.76 6.68 7.53
CA VAL A 358 -1.35 5.96 6.30
C VAL A 358 -0.01 6.49 5.78
N TRP A 359 0.16 7.81 5.72
CA TRP A 359 1.43 8.44 5.32
C TRP A 359 2.59 7.98 6.20
N MET A 360 2.44 8.02 7.53
CA MET A 360 3.48 7.61 8.47
C MET A 360 3.82 6.13 8.32
N ASN A 361 2.82 5.27 8.15
CA ASN A 361 3.03 3.84 7.94
C ASN A 361 3.76 3.58 6.62
N ALA A 362 3.32 4.21 5.53
CA ALA A 362 3.94 4.06 4.21
C ALA A 362 5.42 4.45 4.25
N ARG A 363 5.74 5.55 4.97
CA ARG A 363 7.12 5.97 5.20
C ARG A 363 7.90 4.96 6.06
N ALA A 364 7.30 4.45 7.12
CA ALA A 364 7.93 3.50 8.03
C ALA A 364 8.31 2.18 7.32
N VAL A 365 7.41 1.62 6.52
CA VAL A 365 7.70 0.40 5.74
C VAL A 365 8.45 0.66 4.44
N GLY A 366 8.59 1.92 4.03
CA GLY A 366 9.34 2.34 2.84
C GLY A 366 8.64 1.93 1.55
N VAL A 367 7.38 2.31 1.39
CA VAL A 367 6.60 2.06 0.16
C VAL A 367 7.25 2.74 -1.04
N VAL A 368 7.45 2.00 -2.12
CA VAL A 368 8.08 2.49 -3.36
C VAL A 368 7.09 3.00 -4.41
N GLU A 369 5.79 2.80 -4.19
CA GLU A 369 4.73 3.13 -5.14
C GLU A 369 4.37 4.62 -5.13
N GLU A 370 4.58 5.31 -6.26
CA GLU A 370 4.24 6.74 -6.43
C GLU A 370 2.76 7.01 -6.20
N GLU A 371 1.89 6.10 -6.62
CA GLU A 371 0.45 6.32 -6.58
C GLU A 371 -0.10 6.36 -5.14
N VAL A 372 0.61 5.77 -4.18
CA VAL A 372 0.29 5.92 -2.75
C VAL A 372 0.52 7.34 -2.30
N TRP A 373 1.66 7.92 -2.67
CA TRP A 373 2.04 9.27 -2.26
C TRP A 373 1.10 10.29 -2.88
N ASP A 374 0.80 10.13 -4.17
CA ASP A 374 -0.18 10.94 -4.88
C ASP A 374 -1.59 10.86 -4.26
N ALA A 375 -2.08 9.66 -3.94
CA ALA A 375 -3.38 9.48 -3.29
C ALA A 375 -3.46 10.14 -1.91
N VAL A 376 -2.39 10.00 -1.12
CA VAL A 376 -2.29 10.56 0.23
C VAL A 376 -2.25 12.09 0.18
N GLU A 377 -1.52 12.68 -0.77
CA GLU A 377 -1.48 14.13 -0.98
C GLU A 377 -2.85 14.69 -1.37
N VAL A 378 -3.53 14.06 -2.34
CA VAL A 378 -4.89 14.47 -2.74
C VAL A 378 -5.86 14.41 -1.54
N ALA A 379 -5.83 13.33 -0.76
CA ALA A 379 -6.66 13.21 0.43
C ALA A 379 -6.31 14.27 1.49
N TRP A 380 -5.02 14.59 1.64
CA TRP A 380 -4.53 15.62 2.55
C TRP A 380 -4.98 17.02 2.14
N GLU A 381 -4.96 17.35 0.86
CA GLU A 381 -5.45 18.64 0.34
C GLU A 381 -6.95 18.82 0.59
N VAL A 382 -7.76 17.76 0.39
CA VAL A 382 -9.20 17.76 0.73
C VAL A 382 -9.40 18.02 2.22
N CYS A 383 -8.62 17.37 3.08
CA CYS A 383 -8.59 17.60 4.52
C CYS A 383 -8.19 19.04 4.87
N GLY A 384 -7.18 19.60 4.19
CA GLY A 384 -6.70 20.97 4.38
C GLY A 384 -7.77 22.02 4.10
N VAL A 385 -8.49 21.88 2.98
CA VAL A 385 -9.64 22.74 2.66
C VAL A 385 -10.71 22.63 3.75
N ALA A 386 -11.05 21.41 4.19
CA ALA A 386 -12.07 21.21 5.20
C ALA A 386 -11.68 21.80 6.57
N MET A 387 -10.43 21.63 7.00
CA MET A 387 -9.90 22.21 8.25
C MET A 387 -9.98 23.74 8.24
N GLY A 388 -9.63 24.38 7.11
CA GLY A 388 -9.72 25.83 6.95
C GLY A 388 -11.16 26.34 7.08
N LEU A 389 -12.13 25.63 6.50
CA LEU A 389 -13.56 26.00 6.56
C LEU A 389 -14.17 25.77 7.95
N CYS A 390 -13.74 24.74 8.67
CA CYS A 390 -14.21 24.46 10.03
C CYS A 390 -13.59 25.38 11.09
N GLY A 391 -12.72 26.32 10.71
CA GLY A 391 -12.01 27.17 11.66
C GLY A 391 -11.14 26.36 12.62
N VAL A 392 -10.61 25.21 12.17
CA VAL A 392 -9.61 24.44 12.92
C VAL A 392 -8.28 25.16 12.78
N SER A 393 -8.19 26.36 13.34
CA SER A 393 -6.93 27.07 13.47
C SER A 393 -6.04 26.29 14.44
N SER A 394 -4.79 26.06 14.03
CA SER A 394 -3.71 25.57 14.89
C SER A 394 -3.58 26.55 16.06
N SER A 395 -4.26 26.27 17.17
CA SER A 395 -3.92 26.92 18.43
C SER A 395 -2.55 26.38 18.80
N SER A 396 -1.52 27.14 18.43
CA SER A 396 -0.10 26.91 18.68
C SER A 396 0.22 26.85 20.16
#